data_AF-A0A7R9QZ97-F1
#
_entry.id   AF-A0A7R9QZ97-F1
#
_cell.length_a   1.000
_cell.length_b   1.000
_cell.length_c   1.000
_cell.angle_alpha   90.00
_cell.angle_beta   90.00
_cell.angle_gamma   90.00
#
_symmetry.space_group_name_H-M   'P 1'
#
loop_
_entity.id
_entity.type
_entity.pdbx_description
1 polymer ?
#
loop_
_entity_poly.entity_id
_entity_poly.type
_entity_poly.pdbx_seq_one_letter_code
_entity_poly.pdbx_strand_id
1 'polypeptide(L)'
;MICTKFNTNDKHLMAQWIRDNVTNAVKTCDRSLIIFDEMDKLLPGVIDAIKPFIDYNPVVDSIDYRKSIFIFLSNTGGTAITKATYEYHLSGRERTDLSMKDLEPLINSGAFNENGGLYKSDIVEKNLIDAFVPFLPLEKKHIKLCIYDYLRLHYNKSTPLVDPGEEFIRKVSDELEYFPPDTKLYSKTGCKRVGNKVDVLM
;
A
#
# COMPACT_ATOMS: atom_id res chain seq x y z
N MET A 1 16.01 5.26 8.07
CA MET A 1 14.64 4.70 8.10
C MET A 1 14.18 4.71 9.55
N ILE A 2 13.28 5.63 9.92
CA ILE A 2 12.72 5.71 11.27
C ILE A 2 11.36 5.01 11.22
N CYS A 3 11.32 3.72 11.52
CA CYS A 3 10.09 3.01 11.84
C CYS A 3 9.91 3.07 13.36
N THR A 4 9.17 4.05 13.84
CA THR A 4 8.85 4.17 15.26
C THR A 4 7.34 4.08 15.45
N LYS A 5 6.91 3.11 16.27
CA LYS A 5 5.51 2.95 16.67
C LYS A 5 5.18 4.00 17.71
N PHE A 6 4.17 4.82 17.44
CA PHE A 6 3.64 5.80 18.37
C PHE A 6 2.44 5.20 19.12
N ASN A 7 2.38 5.37 20.45
CA ASN A 7 1.36 4.73 21.30
C ASN A 7 0.72 5.76 22.25
N THR A 8 -0.08 6.68 21.69
CA THR A 8 -1.04 7.48 22.45
C THR A 8 -2.23 7.85 21.56
N ASN A 9 -3.39 8.04 22.18
CA ASN A 9 -4.63 8.45 21.51
C ASN A 9 -4.79 9.98 21.46
N ASP A 10 -3.80 10.74 21.97
CA ASP A 10 -3.81 12.19 21.91
C ASP A 10 -3.34 12.68 20.52
N LYS A 11 -4.28 13.28 19.78
CA LYS A 11 -4.05 13.84 18.45
C LYS A 11 -2.94 14.91 18.44
N HIS A 12 -2.87 15.76 19.45
CA HIS A 12 -1.88 16.84 19.52
C HIS A 12 -0.49 16.30 19.76
N LEU A 13 -0.34 15.36 20.69
CA LEU A 13 0.94 14.69 20.95
C LEU A 13 1.41 13.90 19.73
N MET A 14 0.51 13.24 19.01
CA MET A 14 0.83 12.53 17.77
C MET A 14 1.31 13.48 16.67
N ALA A 15 0.57 14.56 16.44
CA ALA A 15 0.93 15.59 15.47
C ALA A 15 2.30 16.21 15.79
N GLN A 16 2.57 16.53 17.05
CA GLN A 16 3.85 17.09 17.48
C GLN A 16 4.99 16.09 17.29
N TRP A 17 4.80 14.84 17.73
CA TRP A 17 5.80 13.80 17.57
C TRP A 17 6.16 13.54 16.11
N ILE A 18 5.16 13.52 15.20
CA ILE A 18 5.43 13.37 13.77
C ILE A 18 6.26 14.55 13.27
N ARG A 19 5.88 15.79 13.62
CA ARG A 19 6.63 16.98 13.22
C ARG A 19 8.08 16.91 13.68
N ASP A 20 8.31 16.58 14.94
CA ASP A 20 9.65 16.53 15.52
C ASP A 20 10.52 15.46 14.82
N ASN A 21 9.97 14.26 14.58
CA ASN A 21 10.72 13.19 13.91
C ASN A 21 11.04 13.52 12.45
N VAL A 22 10.07 14.06 11.71
CA VAL A 22 10.28 14.48 10.31
C VAL A 22 11.33 15.58 10.25
N THR A 23 11.20 16.59 11.12
CA THR A 23 12.13 17.71 11.21
C THR A 23 13.54 17.24 11.53
N ASN A 24 13.71 16.35 12.52
CA ASN A 24 15.01 15.81 12.89
C ASN A 24 15.62 14.94 11.78
N ALA A 25 14.81 14.14 11.09
CA ALA A 25 15.27 13.34 9.97
C ALA A 25 15.82 14.22 8.83
N VAL A 26 15.05 15.24 8.42
CA VAL A 26 15.44 16.13 7.32
C VAL A 26 16.60 17.05 7.70
N LYS A 27 16.66 17.53 8.95
CA LYS A 27 17.83 18.24 9.48
C LYS A 27 19.11 17.41 9.39
N THR A 28 19.00 16.11 9.63
CA THR A 28 20.15 15.19 9.59
C THR A 28 20.53 14.83 8.15
N CYS A 29 19.54 14.68 7.26
CA CYS A 29 19.75 14.37 5.85
C CYS A 29 18.66 15.03 5.00
N ASP A 30 19.05 15.98 4.15
CA ASP A 30 18.11 16.73 3.29
C ASP A 30 17.39 15.84 2.25
N ARG A 31 18.03 14.72 1.86
CA ARG A 31 17.48 13.67 0.98
C ARG A 31 16.94 12.49 1.80
N SER A 32 16.04 12.77 2.73
CA SER A 32 15.40 11.74 3.54
C SER A 32 14.23 11.08 2.83
N LEU A 33 14.09 9.76 2.98
CA LEU A 33 12.89 9.02 2.61
C LEU A 33 12.04 8.79 3.87
N ILE A 34 10.82 9.31 3.86
CA ILE A 34 9.87 9.29 4.97
C ILE A 34 8.65 8.49 4.53
N ILE A 35 8.36 7.40 5.24
CA ILE A 35 7.26 6.48 4.92
C ILE A 35 6.26 6.50 6.07
N PHE A 36 5.01 6.78 5.74
CA PHE A 36 3.87 6.65 6.64
C PHE A 36 3.09 5.41 6.25
N ASP A 37 3.19 4.37 7.08
CA ASP A 37 2.45 3.13 6.88
C ASP A 37 1.10 3.14 7.61
N GLU A 38 0.15 2.35 7.12
CA GLU A 38 -1.20 2.20 7.69
C GLU A 38 -1.94 3.53 7.91
N MET A 39 -1.86 4.43 6.93
CA MET A 39 -2.51 5.75 6.99
C MET A 39 -4.02 5.67 7.22
N ASP A 40 -4.69 4.60 6.81
CA ASP A 40 -6.10 4.32 7.07
C ASP A 40 -6.42 4.15 8.58
N LYS A 41 -5.42 3.86 9.41
CA LYS A 41 -5.56 3.73 10.87
C LYS A 41 -5.17 4.99 11.64
N LEU A 42 -4.57 5.97 10.95
CA LEU A 42 -4.17 7.23 11.58
C LEU A 42 -5.40 8.08 11.93
N LEU A 43 -5.38 8.74 13.08
CA LEU A 43 -6.49 9.62 13.49
C LEU A 43 -6.66 10.79 12.51
N PRO A 44 -7.90 11.13 12.10
CA PRO A 44 -8.16 12.21 11.16
C PRO A 44 -7.53 13.54 11.58
N GLY A 45 -6.85 14.18 10.62
CA GLY A 45 -6.17 15.46 10.78
C GLY A 45 -4.90 15.44 11.62
N VAL A 46 -4.40 14.28 12.04
CA VAL A 46 -3.01 14.17 12.53
C VAL A 46 -2.03 14.47 11.41
N ILE A 47 -2.32 13.99 10.20
CA ILE A 47 -1.42 14.14 9.06
C ILE A 47 -1.28 15.60 8.61
N ASP A 48 -2.26 16.46 8.88
CA ASP A 48 -2.16 17.90 8.57
C ASP A 48 -0.98 18.57 9.31
N ALA A 49 -0.42 17.89 10.32
CA ALA A 49 0.79 18.33 11.00
C ALA A 49 2.02 18.41 10.09
N ILE A 50 2.10 17.56 9.05
CA ILE A 50 3.21 17.55 8.09
C ILE A 50 2.96 18.42 6.87
N LYS A 51 1.76 18.99 6.74
CA LYS A 51 1.39 19.87 5.63
C LYS A 51 2.47 20.92 5.30
N PRO A 52 3.06 21.66 6.27
CA PRO A 52 4.08 22.64 5.95
C PRO A 52 5.30 22.07 5.22
N PHE A 53 5.62 20.78 5.45
CA PHE A 53 6.81 20.11 4.92
C PHE A 53 6.60 19.55 3.50
N ILE A 54 5.34 19.34 3.10
CA ILE A 54 4.96 18.81 1.79
C ILE A 54 4.33 19.87 0.87
N ASP A 55 3.98 21.03 1.42
CA ASP A 55 3.50 22.18 0.65
C ASP A 55 4.64 22.79 -0.19
N TYR A 56 4.30 23.67 -1.13
CA TYR A 56 5.24 24.31 -2.05
C TYR A 56 6.19 25.33 -1.36
N ASN A 57 6.18 25.42 -0.04
CA ASN A 57 7.04 26.30 0.72
C ASN A 57 8.46 25.71 0.75
N PRO A 58 9.46 26.40 0.15
CA PRO A 58 10.79 25.83 0.00
C PRO A 58 11.54 25.67 1.31
N VAL A 59 11.14 26.40 2.36
CA VAL A 59 11.81 26.41 3.66
C VAL A 59 10.77 26.54 4.78
N VAL A 60 10.80 25.60 5.72
CA VAL A 60 10.05 25.69 6.99
C VAL A 60 11.06 25.57 8.13
N ASP A 61 11.01 26.49 9.09
CA ASP A 61 11.97 26.53 10.21
C ASP A 61 13.45 26.44 9.79
N SER A 62 13.79 27.11 8.68
CA SER A 62 15.14 27.11 8.06
C SER A 62 15.60 25.77 7.46
N ILE A 63 14.67 24.84 7.20
CA ILE A 63 14.95 23.52 6.62
C ILE A 63 14.26 23.40 5.27
N ASP A 64 14.99 22.89 4.28
CA ASP A 64 14.47 22.64 2.92
C ASP A 64 14.01 21.17 2.79
N TYR A 65 12.71 20.98 2.60
CA TYR A 65 12.08 19.67 2.49
C TYR A 65 11.95 19.18 1.04
N ARG A 66 12.25 20.01 0.04
CA ARG A 66 11.98 19.71 -1.39
C ARG A 66 12.81 18.55 -1.95
N LYS A 67 13.88 18.16 -1.26
CA LYS A 67 14.73 17.02 -1.62
C LYS A 67 14.33 15.72 -0.92
N SER A 68 13.43 15.81 0.05
CA SER A 68 12.92 14.65 0.79
C SER A 68 11.74 14.02 0.03
N ILE A 69 11.58 12.71 0.19
CA ILE A 69 10.51 11.93 -0.45
C ILE A 69 9.58 11.46 0.66
N PHE A 70 8.28 11.71 0.47
CA PHE A 70 7.22 11.28 1.37
C PHE A 70 6.38 10.20 0.68
N ILE A 71 6.24 9.03 1.32
CA ILE A 71 5.42 7.92 0.82
C ILE A 71 4.32 7.64 1.85
N PHE A 72 3.07 7.66 1.40
CA PHE A 72 1.90 7.33 2.21
C PHE A 72 1.35 5.97 1.75
N LEU A 73 1.28 5.00 2.66
CA LEU A 73 0.70 3.68 2.40
C LEU A 73 -0.66 3.60 3.11
N SER A 74 -1.70 3.26 2.35
CA SER A 74 -3.07 3.15 2.86
C SER A 74 -3.85 2.08 2.12
N ASN A 75 -4.78 1.42 2.81
CA ASN A 75 -5.79 0.57 2.17
C ASN A 75 -7.03 1.33 1.70
N THR A 76 -7.08 2.64 1.96
CA THR A 76 -8.19 3.53 1.57
C THR A 76 -8.46 3.45 0.06
N GLY A 77 -9.73 3.37 -0.33
CA GLY A 77 -10.13 3.24 -1.73
C GLY A 77 -9.94 1.82 -2.32
N GLY A 78 -9.38 0.88 -1.54
CA GLY A 78 -9.13 -0.49 -1.98
C GLY A 78 -10.39 -1.23 -2.43
N THR A 79 -11.53 -0.98 -1.77
CA THR A 79 -12.83 -1.55 -2.16
C THR A 79 -13.28 -1.02 -3.51
N ALA A 80 -13.15 0.28 -3.76
CA ALA A 80 -13.54 0.91 -5.03
C ALA A 80 -12.67 0.43 -6.19
N ILE A 81 -11.34 0.38 -5.99
CA ILE A 81 -10.38 -0.19 -6.95
C ILE A 81 -10.74 -1.63 -7.29
N THR A 82 -11.01 -2.44 -6.26
CA THR A 82 -11.36 -3.85 -6.41
C THR A 82 -12.64 -4.02 -7.23
N LYS A 83 -13.67 -3.22 -6.94
CA LYS A 83 -14.94 -3.23 -7.67
C LYS A 83 -14.72 -2.86 -9.14
N ALA A 84 -14.01 -1.77 -9.42
CA ALA A 84 -13.73 -1.35 -10.80
C ALA A 84 -12.91 -2.41 -11.57
N THR A 85 -11.92 -3.02 -10.90
CA THR A 85 -11.12 -4.11 -11.50
C THR A 85 -12.00 -5.31 -11.88
N TYR A 86 -12.95 -5.66 -11.00
CA TYR A 86 -13.87 -6.76 -11.24
C TYR A 86 -14.87 -6.45 -12.37
N GLU A 87 -15.39 -5.23 -12.43
CA GLU A 87 -16.27 -4.79 -13.52
C GLU A 87 -15.55 -4.83 -14.89
N TYR A 88 -14.29 -4.41 -14.94
CA TYR A 88 -13.44 -4.56 -16.12
C TYR A 88 -13.32 -6.03 -16.55
N HIS A 89 -13.07 -6.93 -15.61
CA HIS A 89 -13.01 -8.35 -15.89
C HIS A 89 -14.34 -8.90 -16.42
N LEU A 90 -15.48 -8.54 -15.82
CA LEU A 90 -16.81 -8.95 -16.30
C LEU A 90 -17.12 -8.45 -17.71
N SER A 91 -16.55 -7.32 -18.11
CA SER A 91 -16.67 -6.78 -19.48
C SER A 91 -15.74 -7.47 -20.50
N GLY A 92 -15.00 -8.51 -20.09
CA GLY A 92 -14.08 -9.24 -20.96
C GLY A 92 -12.81 -8.47 -21.30
N ARG A 93 -12.48 -7.43 -20.53
CA ARG A 93 -11.28 -6.61 -20.72
C ARG A 93 -10.12 -7.17 -19.91
N GLU A 94 -8.91 -6.97 -20.43
CA GLU A 94 -7.71 -7.41 -19.74
C GLU A 94 -7.41 -6.49 -18.56
N ARG A 95 -6.80 -7.06 -17.52
CA ARG A 95 -6.34 -6.27 -16.36
C ARG A 95 -5.40 -5.13 -16.78
N THR A 96 -4.59 -5.35 -17.81
CA THR A 96 -3.63 -4.37 -18.34
C THR A 96 -4.28 -3.18 -19.03
N ASP A 97 -5.58 -3.28 -19.35
CA ASP A 97 -6.33 -2.19 -19.99
C ASP A 97 -6.81 -1.13 -18.98
N LEU A 98 -6.72 -1.41 -17.68
CA LEU A 98 -7.02 -0.44 -16.61
C LEU A 98 -5.97 0.67 -16.61
N SER A 99 -6.43 1.90 -16.81
CA SER A 99 -5.58 3.08 -16.82
C SER A 99 -5.72 3.90 -15.54
N MET A 100 -4.78 4.82 -15.29
CA MET A 100 -4.91 5.78 -14.18
C MET A 100 -6.16 6.65 -14.32
N LYS A 101 -6.62 6.94 -15.54
CA LYS A 101 -7.85 7.73 -15.75
C LYS A 101 -9.10 7.04 -15.19
N ASP A 102 -9.09 5.71 -15.13
CA ASP A 102 -10.18 4.92 -14.55
C ASP A 102 -10.12 4.89 -13.01
N LEU A 103 -8.91 4.96 -12.45
CA LEU A 103 -8.66 4.72 -11.03
C LEU A 103 -8.51 6.00 -10.20
N GLU A 104 -7.90 7.05 -10.73
CA GLU A 104 -7.66 8.32 -10.03
C GLU A 104 -8.93 8.91 -9.39
N PRO A 105 -10.09 8.98 -10.07
CA PRO A 105 -11.31 9.51 -9.45
C PRO A 105 -11.77 8.67 -8.24
N LEU A 106 -11.61 7.34 -8.33
CA LEU A 106 -11.97 6.41 -7.26
C LEU A 106 -11.04 6.56 -6.06
N ILE A 107 -9.74 6.69 -6.32
CA ILE A 107 -8.71 6.87 -5.29
C ILE A 107 -8.91 8.21 -4.59
N ASN A 108 -9.09 9.30 -5.34
CA ASN A 108 -9.33 10.64 -4.78
C ASN A 108 -10.59 10.65 -3.89
N SER A 109 -11.67 10.04 -4.38
CA SER A 109 -12.90 9.91 -3.61
C SER A 109 -12.69 9.06 -2.35
N GLY A 110 -11.99 7.93 -2.44
CA GLY A 110 -11.68 7.09 -1.28
C GLY A 110 -10.84 7.83 -0.24
N ALA A 111 -9.73 8.43 -0.67
CA ALA A 111 -8.80 9.16 0.18
C ALA A 111 -9.46 10.30 0.97
N PHE A 112 -10.41 11.00 0.35
CA PHE A 112 -11.11 12.11 0.98
C PHE A 112 -12.26 11.67 1.89
N ASN A 113 -12.99 10.62 1.52
CA ASN A 113 -14.28 10.26 2.16
C ASN A 113 -14.22 9.08 3.13
N GLU A 114 -13.23 8.18 3.02
CA GLU A 114 -13.09 7.05 3.94
C GLU A 114 -12.41 7.50 5.24
N ASN A 115 -12.85 6.94 6.36
CA ASN A 115 -12.24 7.23 7.66
C ASN A 115 -10.78 6.78 7.69
N GLY A 116 -9.89 7.64 8.17
CA GLY A 116 -8.45 7.40 8.28
C GLY A 116 -7.69 8.71 8.32
N GLY A 117 -6.37 8.63 8.16
CA GLY A 117 -5.47 9.79 8.26
C GLY A 117 -5.70 10.84 7.18
N LEU A 118 -6.12 10.41 5.98
CA LEU A 118 -6.40 11.30 4.85
C LEU A 118 -7.82 11.86 4.84
N TYR A 119 -8.71 11.35 5.71
CA TYR A 119 -10.11 11.74 5.78
C TYR A 119 -10.24 13.26 5.98
N LYS A 120 -10.83 13.93 4.99
CA LYS A 120 -10.99 15.40 4.97
C LYS A 120 -9.70 16.15 5.35
N SER A 121 -8.55 15.59 5.00
CA SER A 121 -7.25 16.21 5.30
C SER A 121 -6.98 17.34 4.34
N ASP A 122 -6.26 18.35 4.83
CA ASP A 122 -5.78 19.46 4.02
C ASP A 122 -4.84 18.98 2.90
N ILE A 123 -4.17 17.84 3.12
CA ILE A 123 -3.24 17.23 2.16
C ILE A 123 -3.98 16.86 0.87
N VAL A 124 -5.15 16.24 0.99
CA VAL A 124 -5.98 15.87 -0.15
C VAL A 124 -6.71 17.10 -0.69
N GLU A 125 -7.29 17.93 0.18
CA GLU A 125 -8.06 19.12 -0.23
C GLU A 125 -7.22 20.13 -1.04
N LYS A 126 -5.94 20.29 -0.68
CA LYS A 126 -5.01 21.20 -1.38
C LYS A 126 -4.21 20.53 -2.49
N ASN A 127 -4.50 19.27 -2.84
CA ASN A 127 -3.78 18.50 -3.87
C ASN A 127 -2.26 18.48 -3.63
N LEU A 128 -1.82 18.22 -2.38
CA LEU A 128 -0.40 18.11 -2.03
C LEU A 128 0.20 16.73 -2.35
N ILE A 129 -0.58 15.83 -2.94
CA ILE A 129 -0.13 14.51 -3.37
C ILE A 129 0.25 14.62 -4.85
N ASP A 130 1.54 14.41 -5.16
CA ASP A 130 2.04 14.49 -6.53
C ASP A 130 1.53 13.36 -7.42
N ALA A 131 1.41 12.14 -6.85
CA ALA A 131 1.00 10.96 -7.59
C ALA A 131 0.29 9.94 -6.70
N PHE A 132 -0.77 9.35 -7.23
CA PHE A 132 -1.41 8.18 -6.64
C PHE A 132 -0.90 6.91 -7.34
N VAL A 133 -0.56 5.88 -6.56
CA VAL A 133 -0.07 4.59 -7.07
C VAL A 133 -1.02 3.48 -6.59
N PRO A 134 -2.04 3.10 -7.38
CA PRO A 134 -2.99 2.07 -6.98
C PRO A 134 -2.40 0.67 -7.09
N PHE A 135 -2.73 -0.17 -6.11
CA PHE A 135 -2.43 -1.61 -6.12
C PHE A 135 -3.71 -2.41 -6.41
N LEU A 136 -3.72 -3.08 -7.55
CA LEU A 136 -4.86 -3.88 -7.99
C LEU A 136 -4.87 -5.27 -7.31
N PRO A 137 -6.04 -5.87 -7.04
CA PRO A 137 -6.14 -7.16 -6.36
C PRO A 137 -5.40 -8.28 -7.12
N LEU A 138 -4.77 -9.21 -6.41
CA LEU A 138 -3.94 -10.23 -7.03
C LEU A 138 -4.76 -11.44 -7.49
N GLU A 139 -4.75 -11.70 -8.79
CA GLU A 139 -5.26 -12.94 -9.38
C GLU A 139 -4.47 -14.19 -8.96
N LYS A 140 -5.09 -15.36 -9.10
CA LYS A 140 -4.49 -16.66 -8.83
C LYS A 140 -3.16 -16.90 -9.54
N LYS A 141 -2.99 -16.40 -10.77
CA LYS A 141 -1.71 -16.49 -11.51
C LYS A 141 -0.57 -15.77 -10.78
N HIS A 142 -0.84 -14.62 -10.15
CA HIS A 142 0.15 -13.89 -9.36
C HIS A 142 0.47 -14.61 -8.04
N ILE A 143 -0.52 -15.29 -7.45
CA ILE A 143 -0.30 -16.12 -6.26
C ILE A 143 0.67 -17.27 -6.57
N LYS A 144 0.54 -17.93 -7.72
CA LYS A 144 1.51 -18.95 -8.15
C LYS A 144 2.93 -18.38 -8.21
N LEU A 145 3.12 -17.17 -8.76
CA LEU A 145 4.42 -16.49 -8.78
C LEU A 145 4.97 -16.23 -7.36
N CYS A 146 4.13 -15.78 -6.44
CA CYS A 146 4.53 -15.61 -5.04
C CYS A 146 4.96 -16.93 -4.37
N ILE A 147 4.33 -18.06 -4.71
CA ILE A 147 4.74 -19.38 -4.23
C ILE A 147 6.13 -19.75 -4.77
N TYR A 148 6.36 -19.54 -6.07
CA TYR A 148 7.68 -19.75 -6.69
C TYR A 148 8.77 -18.91 -6.00
N ASP A 149 8.52 -17.61 -5.80
CA ASP A 149 9.48 -16.71 -5.17
C ASP A 149 9.76 -17.11 -3.72
N TYR A 150 8.74 -17.48 -2.96
CA TYR A 150 8.90 -17.96 -1.59
C TYR A 150 9.77 -19.23 -1.52
N LEU A 151 9.48 -20.22 -2.37
CA LEU A 151 10.24 -21.46 -2.45
C LEU A 151 11.71 -21.23 -2.83
N ARG A 152 11.94 -20.32 -3.78
CA ARG A 152 13.28 -19.93 -4.21
C ARG A 152 14.07 -19.30 -3.06
N LEU A 153 13.46 -18.38 -2.32
CA LEU A 153 14.13 -17.64 -1.24
C LEU A 153 14.41 -18.50 0.00
N HIS A 154 13.51 -19.43 0.33
CA HIS A 154 13.56 -20.14 1.62
C HIS A 154 14.09 -21.56 1.54
N TYR A 155 13.98 -22.24 0.39
CA TYR A 155 14.28 -23.67 0.28
C TYR A 155 15.39 -24.01 -0.69
N ASN A 156 16.11 -23.02 -1.23
CA ASN A 156 17.17 -23.21 -2.21
C ASN A 156 16.75 -24.19 -3.33
N LYS A 157 15.46 -24.16 -3.72
CA LYS A 157 14.99 -24.78 -4.96
C LYS A 157 15.44 -23.87 -6.11
N SER A 158 16.76 -23.77 -6.24
CA SER A 158 17.50 -22.71 -6.95
C SER A 158 17.74 -23.02 -8.41
N THR A 159 16.99 -23.96 -8.99
CA THR A 159 17.07 -24.20 -10.42
C THR A 159 15.66 -24.15 -11.01
N PRO A 160 15.45 -23.40 -12.11
CA PRO A 160 14.22 -23.50 -12.90
C PRO A 160 13.95 -24.92 -13.45
N LEU A 161 14.87 -25.87 -13.21
CA LEU A 161 14.80 -27.27 -13.60
C LEU A 161 14.17 -28.18 -12.53
N VAL A 162 14.04 -27.73 -11.27
CA VAL A 162 13.25 -28.43 -10.25
C VAL A 162 11.96 -27.66 -10.07
N ASP A 163 11.00 -27.93 -10.96
CA ASP A 163 9.61 -27.57 -10.71
C ASP A 163 9.24 -28.10 -9.31
N PRO A 164 8.74 -27.28 -8.38
CA PRO A 164 8.19 -27.74 -7.10
C PRO A 164 7.10 -28.81 -7.25
N GLY A 165 6.68 -29.05 -8.49
CA GLY A 165 5.53 -29.80 -8.94
C GLY A 165 4.43 -28.78 -9.11
N GLU A 166 3.94 -28.59 -10.33
CA GLU A 166 2.75 -27.78 -10.59
C GLU A 166 1.58 -28.20 -9.66
N GLU A 167 1.51 -29.48 -9.29
CA GLU A 167 0.58 -30.00 -8.31
C GLU A 167 0.73 -29.38 -6.91
N PHE A 168 1.95 -29.27 -6.38
CA PHE A 168 2.21 -28.65 -5.09
C PHE A 168 1.81 -27.16 -5.11
N ILE A 169 2.19 -26.44 -6.16
CA ILE A 169 1.87 -25.02 -6.30
C ILE A 169 0.37 -24.82 -6.41
N ARG A 170 -0.32 -25.67 -7.17
CA ARG A 170 -1.78 -25.67 -7.26
C ARG A 170 -2.40 -25.93 -5.88
N LYS A 171 -1.93 -26.93 -5.15
CA LYS A 171 -2.40 -27.26 -3.79
C LYS A 171 -2.26 -26.08 -2.83
N VAL A 172 -1.08 -25.45 -2.77
CA VAL A 172 -0.85 -24.26 -1.94
C VAL A 172 -1.73 -23.08 -2.39
N SER A 173 -1.85 -22.86 -3.70
CA SER A 173 -2.69 -21.81 -4.25
C SER A 173 -4.17 -22.02 -3.89
N ASP A 174 -4.66 -23.25 -3.94
CA ASP A 174 -6.06 -23.62 -3.65
C ASP A 174 -6.44 -23.47 -2.17
N GLU A 175 -5.46 -23.50 -1.27
CA GLU A 175 -5.63 -23.31 0.18
C GLU A 175 -5.86 -21.85 0.61
N LEU A 176 -5.72 -20.90 -0.32
CA LEU A 176 -5.96 -19.49 -0.05
C LEU A 176 -7.43 -19.12 -0.26
N GLU A 177 -7.84 -18.04 0.39
CA GLU A 177 -9.19 -17.50 0.23
C GLU A 177 -9.25 -16.54 -0.96
N TYR A 178 -10.25 -16.74 -1.82
CA TYR A 178 -10.48 -15.93 -3.01
C TYR A 178 -11.85 -15.26 -3.00
N PHE A 179 -12.01 -14.24 -3.84
CA PHE A 179 -13.27 -13.58 -4.13
C PHE A 179 -13.41 -13.28 -5.64
N PRO A 180 -14.65 -13.19 -6.16
CA PRO A 180 -15.88 -13.64 -5.49
C PRO A 180 -15.87 -15.17 -5.28
N PRO A 181 -16.70 -15.73 -4.39
CA PRO A 181 -16.64 -17.15 -3.99
C PRO A 181 -16.80 -18.14 -5.14
N ASP A 182 -17.58 -17.75 -6.14
CA ASP A 182 -18.01 -18.54 -7.29
C ASP A 182 -16.92 -18.64 -8.37
N THR A 183 -16.25 -17.53 -8.72
CA THR A 183 -15.15 -17.54 -9.71
C THR A 183 -13.76 -17.67 -9.09
N LYS A 184 -13.61 -17.38 -7.80
CA LYS A 184 -12.34 -17.41 -7.06
C LYS A 184 -11.20 -16.66 -7.77
N LEU A 185 -11.51 -15.51 -8.34
CA LEU A 185 -10.61 -14.79 -9.23
C LEU A 185 -9.43 -14.14 -8.50
N TYR A 186 -9.71 -13.41 -7.41
CA TYR A 186 -8.73 -12.59 -6.70
C TYR A 186 -8.49 -13.10 -5.28
N SER A 187 -7.25 -13.11 -4.81
CA SER A 187 -6.90 -13.47 -3.43
C SER A 187 -7.34 -12.37 -2.46
N LYS A 188 -8.06 -12.75 -1.40
CA LYS A 188 -8.46 -11.82 -0.32
C LYS A 188 -7.28 -11.26 0.47
N THR A 189 -6.15 -11.99 0.50
CA THR A 189 -4.98 -11.62 1.31
C THR A 189 -3.75 -11.28 0.47
N GLY A 190 -3.91 -11.20 -0.85
CA GLY A 190 -2.78 -11.13 -1.77
C GLY A 190 -1.81 -12.28 -1.51
N CYS A 191 -0.51 -11.97 -1.42
CA CYS A 191 0.53 -12.95 -1.13
C CYS A 191 0.89 -13.07 0.37
N LYS A 192 0.21 -12.34 1.27
CA LYS A 192 0.58 -12.26 2.70
C LYS A 192 0.56 -13.63 3.40
N ARG A 193 -0.35 -14.53 3.00
CA ARG A 193 -0.51 -15.86 3.62
C ARG A 193 0.17 -16.99 2.85
N VAL A 194 0.87 -16.70 1.76
CA VAL A 194 1.49 -17.73 0.91
C VAL A 194 2.53 -18.54 1.70
N GLY A 195 3.46 -17.88 2.38
CA GLY A 195 4.51 -18.57 3.16
C GLY A 195 3.93 -19.55 4.18
N ASN A 196 2.99 -19.09 5.00
CA ASN A 196 2.30 -19.94 5.98
C ASN A 196 1.66 -21.20 5.36
N LYS A 197 1.13 -21.10 4.13
CA LYS A 197 0.53 -22.24 3.44
C LYS A 197 1.58 -23.17 2.84
N VAL A 198 2.68 -22.63 2.33
CA VAL A 198 3.83 -23.43 1.88
C VAL A 198 4.40 -24.24 3.04
N ASP A 199 4.68 -23.59 4.17
CA ASP A 199 5.33 -24.20 5.33
C ASP A 199 4.52 -25.35 5.94
N VAL A 200 3.19 -25.24 5.90
CA VAL A 200 2.27 -26.27 6.41
C VAL A 200 2.13 -27.47 5.47
N LEU A 201 2.27 -27.25 4.16
CA LEU A 201 2.02 -28.26 3.15
C LEU A 201 3.27 -28.98 2.64
N MET A 202 4.45 -28.44 2.95
CA MET A 202 5.75 -29.01 2.59
C MET A 202 6.13 -30.20 3.48
#